data_AF-A0AAE0WQ26-F1
#
_entry.id   AF-A0AAE0WQ26-F1
#
_cell.length_a   1.000
_cell.length_b   1.000
_cell.length_c   1.000
_cell.angle_alpha   90.00
_cell.angle_beta   90.00
_cell.angle_gamma   90.00
#
_symmetry.space_group_name_H-M   'P 1'
#
loop_
_entity.id
_entity.type
_entity.pdbx_description
1 polymer ?
#
loop_
_entity_poly.entity_id
_entity_poly.type
_entity_poly.pdbx_seq_one_letter_code
_entity_poly.pdbx_strand_id
1 'polypeptide(L)'
;MALLSFIYLIGSLRTNIVFLLIFVVATIGFSMAAAGFFSLALANNAYGEQMIIGTGACFFAAAVFGWYLTLAAIIEIQEVPIPSLPLVDLSTKIKAKSLVRAAKDAKRSQ
;
A
#
# COMPACT_ATOMS: atom_id res chain seq x y z
N MET A 1 7.79 3.86 -12.09
CA MET A 1 7.30 3.81 -10.70
C MET A 1 6.41 2.60 -10.39
N ALA A 2 5.62 2.08 -11.34
CA ALA A 2 4.78 0.89 -11.12
C ALA A 2 5.53 -0.35 -10.59
N LEU A 3 6.70 -0.68 -11.14
CA LEU A 3 7.52 -1.82 -10.67
C LEU A 3 7.99 -1.67 -9.21
N LEU A 4 8.42 -0.47 -8.83
CA LEU A 4 8.81 -0.19 -7.44
C LEU A 4 7.61 -0.26 -6.50
N SER A 5 6.45 0.29 -6.91
CA SER A 5 5.20 0.17 -6.16
C SER A 5 4.77 -1.29 -5.96
N PHE A 6 5.01 -2.16 -6.95
CA PHE A 6 4.73 -3.59 -6.83
C PHE A 6 5.67 -4.31 -5.85
N ILE A 7 6.96 -3.96 -5.84
CA ILE A 7 7.91 -4.47 -4.84
C ILE A 7 7.49 -4.03 -3.43
N TYR A 8 7.09 -2.76 -3.27
CA TYR A 8 6.59 -2.26 -1.99
C TYR A 8 5.25 -2.88 -1.59
N LEU A 9 4.38 -3.20 -2.56
CA LEU A 9 3.15 -3.94 -2.29
C LEU A 9 3.44 -5.28 -1.61
N ILE A 10 4.43 -6.04 -2.11
CA ILE A 10 4.85 -7.30 -1.49
C ILE A 10 5.42 -7.07 -0.07
N GLY A 11 6.20 -6.01 0.12
CA GLY A 11 6.74 -5.65 1.44
C GLY A 11 5.65 -5.21 2.43
N SER A 12 4.59 -4.57 1.95
CA SER A 12 3.52 -4.01 2.78
C SER A 12 2.61 -5.06 3.44
N LEU A 13 2.60 -6.30 2.92
CA LEU A 13 1.76 -7.40 3.41
C LEU A 13 1.88 -7.68 4.92
N ARG A 14 3.01 -7.30 5.55
CA ARG A 14 3.24 -7.50 6.99
C ARG A 14 2.95 -6.29 7.88
N THR A 15 2.63 -5.14 7.30
CA THR A 15 2.55 -3.88 8.04
C THR A 15 1.12 -3.54 8.42
N ASN A 16 0.27 -3.23 7.45
CA ASN A 16 -1.08 -2.74 7.68
C ASN A 16 -1.90 -2.84 6.40
N ILE A 17 -3.18 -3.17 6.49
CA ILE A 17 -4.05 -3.25 5.31
C ILE A 17 -4.15 -1.91 4.58
N VAL A 18 -4.15 -0.78 5.31
CA VAL A 18 -4.25 0.55 4.71
C VAL A 18 -2.99 0.88 3.94
N PHE A 19 -1.82 0.50 4.49
CA PHE A 19 -0.55 0.66 3.78
C PHE A 19 -0.48 -0.21 2.52
N LEU A 20 -1.04 -1.42 2.58
CA LEU A 20 -1.18 -2.28 1.41
C LEU A 20 -2.09 -1.65 0.34
N LEU A 21 -3.26 -1.14 0.74
CA LEU A 21 -4.20 -0.49 -0.18
C LEU A 21 -3.58 0.71 -0.90
N ILE A 22 -2.76 1.51 -0.22
CA ILE A 22 -2.02 2.61 -0.85
C ILE A 22 -1.16 2.08 -2.00
N PHE A 23 -0.39 1.01 -1.78
CA PHE A 23 0.46 0.46 -2.85
C PHE A 23 -0.33 -0.25 -3.94
N VAL A 24 -1.49 -0.85 -3.64
CA VAL A 24 -2.38 -1.42 -4.67
C VAL A 24 -2.83 -0.31 -5.61
N VAL A 25 -3.41 0.75 -5.05
CA VAL A 25 -3.98 1.83 -5.84
C VAL A 25 -2.88 2.64 -6.54
N ALA A 26 -1.71 2.82 -5.90
CA ALA A 26 -0.56 3.45 -6.55
C ALA A 26 -0.02 2.61 -7.72
N THR A 27 0.06 1.28 -7.58
CA THR A 27 0.50 0.39 -8.68
C THR A 27 -0.44 0.51 -9.87
N ILE A 28 -1.76 0.48 -9.63
CA ILE A 28 -2.78 0.68 -10.67
C ILE A 28 -2.64 2.09 -11.28
N GLY A 29 -2.55 3.14 -10.47
CA GLY A 29 -2.42 4.52 -10.92
C GLY A 29 -1.19 4.75 -11.81
N PHE A 30 -0.03 4.21 -11.42
CA PHE A 30 1.19 4.29 -12.24
C PHE A 30 1.11 3.44 -13.51
N SER A 31 0.43 2.29 -13.50
CA SER A 31 0.20 1.51 -14.73
C SER A 31 -0.75 2.22 -15.70
N MET A 32 -1.82 2.85 -15.21
CA MET A 32 -2.73 3.67 -16.02
C MET A 32 -2.02 4.90 -16.57
N ALA A 33 -1.11 5.51 -15.79
CA ALA A 33 -0.33 6.65 -16.26
C ALA A 33 0.56 6.26 -17.44
N ALA A 34 1.26 5.12 -17.31
CA ALA A 34 2.09 4.58 -18.38
C ALA A 34 1.27 4.26 -19.63
N ALA A 35 0.11 3.61 -19.47
CA ALA A 35 -0.80 3.32 -20.57
C ALA A 35 -1.32 4.62 -21.24
N GLY A 36 -1.73 5.61 -20.45
CA GLY A 36 -2.23 6.89 -20.95
C GLY A 36 -1.18 7.66 -21.76
N PHE A 37 0.06 7.75 -21.28
CA PHE A 37 1.14 8.37 -22.04
C PHE A 37 1.49 7.61 -23.32
N PHE A 38 1.43 6.28 -23.29
CA PHE A 38 1.67 5.46 -24.48
C PHE A 38 0.56 5.62 -25.53
N SER A 39 -0.71 5.69 -25.11
CA SER A 39 -1.85 5.95 -26.00
C SER A 39 -1.80 7.36 -26.60
N LEU A 40 -1.35 8.36 -25.82
CA LEU A 40 -1.16 9.73 -26.30
C LEU A 40 -0.03 9.80 -27.35
N ALA A 41 1.05 9.04 -27.15
CA ALA A 41 2.14 8.94 -28.13
C ALA A 41 1.70 8.28 -29.45
N LEU A 42 0.69 7.39 -29.42
CA LEU A 42 0.08 6.77 -30.59
C LEU A 42 -1.01 7.64 -31.25
N ALA A 43 -1.09 8.93 -30.88
CA ALA A 43 -2.12 9.88 -31.33
C ALA A 43 -3.57 9.46 -31.01
N ASN A 44 -3.76 8.53 -30.06
CA ASN A 44 -5.07 8.12 -29.58
C ASN A 44 -5.47 8.95 -28.34
N ASN A 45 -5.84 10.20 -28.60
CA ASN A 45 -6.11 11.19 -27.55
C ASN A 45 -7.31 10.82 -26.67
N ALA A 46 -8.36 10.24 -27.25
CA ALA A 46 -9.57 9.87 -26.51
C ALA A 46 -9.28 8.83 -25.41
N TYR A 47 -8.49 7.80 -25.73
CA TYR A 47 -8.09 6.80 -24.73
C TYR A 47 -7.03 7.33 -23.75
N GLY A 48 -6.09 8.16 -24.25
CA GLY A 48 -5.06 8.76 -23.41
C GLY A 48 -5.64 9.63 -22.30
N GLU A 49 -6.61 10.48 -22.61
CA GLU A 49 -7.25 11.37 -21.63
C GLU A 49 -8.05 10.59 -20.57
N GLN A 50 -8.82 9.58 -20.97
CA GLN A 50 -9.57 8.72 -20.05
C GLN A 50 -8.66 7.98 -19.07
N MET A 51 -7.51 7.49 -19.55
CA MET A 51 -6.51 6.84 -18.70
C MET A 51 -5.88 7.82 -17.70
N ILE A 52 -5.60 9.06 -18.12
CA ILE A 52 -5.05 10.11 -17.23
C ILE A 52 -6.07 10.49 -16.14
N ILE A 53 -7.36 10.58 -16.46
CA ILE A 53 -8.42 10.83 -15.47
C ILE A 53 -8.45 9.69 -14.44
N GLY A 54 -8.40 8.44 -14.90
CA GLY A 54 -8.36 7.28 -14.00
C GLY A 54 -7.09 7.21 -13.15
N THR A 55 -5.94 7.65 -13.69
CA THR A 55 -4.71 7.86 -12.92
C THR A 55 -4.92 8.86 -11.79
N GLY A 56 -5.55 10.01 -12.07
CA GLY A 56 -5.86 11.02 -11.07
C GLY A 56 -6.77 10.49 -9.94
N ALA A 57 -7.81 9.74 -10.31
CA ALA A 57 -8.71 9.12 -9.34
C ALA A 57 -7.99 8.12 -8.42
N CYS A 58 -7.07 7.32 -8.98
CA CYS A 58 -6.24 6.39 -8.20
C CYS A 58 -5.33 7.15 -7.22
N PHE A 59 -4.65 8.21 -7.67
CA PHE A 59 -3.79 9.00 -6.79
C PHE A 59 -4.57 9.75 -5.72
N PHE A 60 -5.78 10.21 -6.02
CA PHE A 60 -6.66 10.80 -5.01
C PHE A 60 -7.02 9.79 -3.92
N ALA A 61 -7.44 8.58 -4.29
CA ALA A 61 -7.71 7.51 -3.32
C ALA A 61 -6.45 7.16 -2.49
N ALA A 62 -5.27 7.08 -3.12
CA ALA A 62 -4.01 6.87 -2.42
C ALA A 62 -3.70 8.01 -1.42
N ALA A 63 -3.99 9.26 -1.77
CA ALA A 63 -3.82 10.40 -0.88
C ALA A 63 -4.76 10.34 0.34
N VAL A 64 -6.03 9.95 0.15
CA VAL A 64 -7.00 9.78 1.25
C VAL A 64 -6.51 8.71 2.24
N PHE A 65 -6.04 7.57 1.76
CA PHE A 65 -5.46 6.54 2.62
C PHE A 65 -4.16 7.00 3.30
N GLY A 66 -3.34 7.78 2.60
CA GLY A 66 -2.13 8.41 3.15
C GLY A 66 -2.46 9.33 4.33
N TRP A 67 -3.45 10.22 4.17
CA TRP A 67 -3.94 11.09 5.24
C TRP A 67 -4.46 10.29 6.44
N TYR A 68 -5.18 9.21 6.21
CA TYR A 68 -5.64 8.32 7.28
C TYR A 68 -4.47 7.70 8.06
N LEU A 69 -3.43 7.22 7.37
CA LEU A 69 -2.23 6.69 8.03
C LEU A 69 -1.48 7.76 8.82
N THR A 70 -1.36 8.97 8.28
CA THR A 70 -0.69 10.08 8.98
C THR A 70 -1.43 10.44 10.27
N LEU A 71 -2.76 10.51 10.24
CA LEU A 71 -3.58 10.76 11.43
C LEU A 71 -3.40 9.66 12.48
N ALA A 72 -3.45 8.40 12.05
CA ALA A 72 -3.25 7.27 12.95
C ALA A 72 -1.85 7.28 13.59
N ALA A 73 -0.80 7.59 12.82
CA ALA A 73 0.56 7.69 13.32
C ALA A 73 0.74 8.84 14.32
N ILE A 74 0.11 10.00 14.10
CA ILE A 74 0.18 11.13 15.04
C ILE A 74 -0.46 10.78 16.38
N ILE A 75 -1.62 10.11 16.35
CA ILE A 75 -2.33 9.69 17.58
C ILE A 75 -1.47 8.73 18.40
N GLU A 76 -0.79 7.78 17.73
CA GLU A 76 0.09 6.81 18.38
C GLU A 76 1.35 7.46 18.97
N ILE A 77 1.96 8.43 18.27
CA ILE A 77 3.16 9.15 18.75
C ILE A 77 2.84 10.11 19.89
N GLN A 78 1.65 10.73 19.90
CA GLN A 78 1.26 11.73 20.90
C GLN A 78 0.60 11.13 22.16
N GLU A 79 0.47 9.80 22.26
CA GLU A 79 -0.13 9.10 23.42
C GLU A 79 -1.50 9.67 23.86
N VAL A 80 -2.30 10.15 22.89
CA VAL A 80 -3.59 10.81 23.16
C VAL A 80 -4.61 9.77 23.67
N PRO A 81 -5.48 10.06 24.65
CA PRO A 81 -6.47 9.11 25.20
C PRO A 81 -7.66 8.82 24.25
N ILE A 82 -7.41 8.84 22.95
CA ILE A 82 -8.38 8.54 21.90
C ILE A 82 -8.21 7.05 21.53
N PRO A 83 -9.30 6.30 21.28
CA PRO A 83 -9.20 4.91 20.82
C PRO A 83 -8.31 4.82 19.58
N SER A 84 -7.36 3.87 19.59
CA SER A 84 -6.49 3.62 18.43
C SER A 84 -7.34 3.37 17.19
N LEU A 85 -7.09 4.15 16.13
CA LEU A 85 -7.80 3.98 14.87
C LEU A 85 -7.58 2.55 14.36
N PRO A 86 -8.60 1.90 13.77
CA PRO A 86 -8.50 0.54 13.25
C PRO A 86 -7.58 0.51 12.04
N LEU A 87 -6.30 0.42 12.35
CA LEU A 87 -5.19 0.06 11.52
C LEU A 87 -5.19 -1.47 11.52
N VAL A 88 -5.98 -2.09 10.63
CA VAL A 88 -6.09 -3.55 10.53
C VAL A 88 -4.69 -4.11 10.27
N ASP A 89 -4.04 -4.55 11.35
CA ASP A 89 -2.67 -5.03 11.34
C ASP A 89 -2.65 -6.45 10.74
N LEU A 90 -1.88 -6.61 9.68
CA LEU A 90 -1.70 -7.90 9.02
C LEU A 90 -0.55 -8.72 9.63
N SER A 91 0.24 -8.14 10.55
CA SER A 91 1.31 -8.82 11.29
C SER A 91 0.79 -10.04 12.06
N THR A 92 -0.44 -9.98 12.58
CA THR A 92 -1.08 -11.12 13.28
C THR A 92 -1.44 -12.28 12.35
N LYS A 93 -1.66 -12.01 11.06
CA LYS A 93 -1.99 -13.05 10.06
C LYS A 93 -0.76 -13.60 9.34
N ILE A 94 0.30 -12.79 9.16
CA ILE A 94 1.54 -13.21 8.49
C ILE A 94 2.70 -13.29 9.50
N LYS A 95 2.78 -14.42 10.21
CA LYS A 95 3.82 -14.68 11.25
C LYS A 95 5.23 -14.37 10.77
N ALA A 96 5.99 -13.68 11.62
CA ALA A 96 7.41 -13.37 11.40
C ALA A 96 8.26 -14.65 11.24
N LYS A 97 9.21 -14.65 10.30
CA LYS A 97 10.18 -15.76 10.11
C LYS A 97 11.00 -16.02 11.38
N SER A 98 11.25 -14.99 12.19
CA SER A 98 11.94 -15.08 13.48
C SER A 98 11.15 -15.91 14.50
N LEU A 99 9.83 -15.72 14.59
CA LEU A 99 8.97 -16.49 15.50
C LEU A 99 8.88 -17.97 15.08
N VAL A 100 8.88 -18.24 13.77
CA VAL A 100 8.91 -19.61 13.25
C VAL A 100 10.24 -20.29 13.53
N ARG A 101 11.37 -19.57 13.44
CA ARG A 101 12.70 -20.09 13.82
C ARG A 101 12.82 -20.34 15.31
N ALA A 102 12.41 -19.39 16.14
CA ALA A 102 12.43 -19.54 17.60
C ALA A 102 11.57 -20.74 18.07
N ALA A 103 10.39 -20.94 17.47
CA ALA A 103 9.55 -22.10 17.77
C ALA A 103 10.17 -23.43 17.30
N LYS A 104 10.95 -23.41 16.21
CA LYS A 104 11.67 -24.59 15.71
C LYS A 104 12.87 -24.94 16.58
N ASP A 105 13.58 -23.93 17.08
CA ASP A 105 14.76 -24.09 17.93
C ASP A 105 14.36 -24.53 19.36
N ALA A 106 13.25 -24.01 19.89
CA ALA A 106 12.66 -24.46 21.16
C ALA A 106 12.19 -25.92 21.11
N LYS A 107 11.68 -26.38 19.96
CA LYS A 107 11.32 -27.81 19.74
C LYS A 107 12.52 -28.73 19.53
N ARG A 108 13.71 -28.19 19.25
CA ARG A 108 14.94 -28.97 19.03
C ARG A 108 15.75 -29.17 20.31
N SER A 109 15.40 -28.45 21.36
CA SER A 109 16.05 -28.45 22.68
C SER A 109 15.23 -29.19 23.75
N GLN A 110 14.06 -29.73 23.38
CA GLN A 110 13.30 -30.75 24.12
C GLN A 110 13.47 -32.10 23.44
#